data_AF-A0A8H5G6T9-F1
#
_entry.id   AF-A0A8H5G6T9-F1
#
_cell.length_a   1.000
_cell.length_b   1.000
_cell.length_c   1.000
_cell.angle_alpha   90.00
_cell.angle_beta   90.00
_cell.angle_gamma   90.00
#
_symmetry.space_group_name_H-M   'P 1'
#
loop_
_entity.id
_entity.type
_entity.pdbx_description
1 polymer ?
#
loop_
_entity_poly.entity_id
_entity_poly.type
_entity_poly.pdbx_seq_one_letter_code
_entity_poly.pdbx_strand_id
1 'polypeptide(L)'
;MMRFILPLTLAIICTALPKVAGERPIPINLQVSASGKHIFSGIVLTKGRDVTTATGGTHKCDGTNNGANPKPGATPTSALADAAKKVGFDFDGEWFDEFEDFFITEIGGVTCDWLVRRNGVLTDLGGCQVELDSGDHVSWAC
;
A
#
# COMPACT_ATOMS: atom_id res chain seq x y z
N MET A 1 -1.61 -67.83 -25.90
CA MET A 1 -2.01 -67.18 -24.63
C MET A 1 -0.74 -66.65 -23.99
N MET A 2 -0.52 -65.39 -23.63
CA MET A 2 -1.37 -64.23 -23.35
C MET A 2 -0.47 -62.98 -23.55
N ARG A 3 -0.91 -61.95 -24.28
CA ARG A 3 -0.16 -60.68 -24.42
C ARG A 3 -0.57 -59.75 -23.28
N PHE A 4 0.37 -59.37 -22.41
CA PHE A 4 0.17 -58.33 -21.39
C PHE A 4 0.46 -56.96 -22.00
N ILE A 5 -0.56 -56.10 -22.05
CA ILE A 5 -0.43 -54.69 -22.44
C ILE A 5 -0.47 -53.88 -21.14
N LEU A 6 0.66 -53.26 -20.76
CA LEU A 6 0.72 -52.34 -19.63
C LEU A 6 0.26 -50.94 -20.12
N PRO A 7 -0.74 -50.29 -19.49
CA PRO A 7 -1.11 -48.93 -19.85
C PRO A 7 -0.08 -47.96 -19.25
N LEU A 8 0.57 -47.17 -20.11
CA LEU A 8 1.41 -46.05 -19.71
C LEU A 8 0.48 -44.88 -19.32
N THR A 9 0.24 -44.70 -18.03
CA THR A 9 -0.48 -43.54 -17.50
C THR A 9 0.44 -42.32 -17.51
N LEU A 10 0.19 -41.40 -18.44
CA LEU A 10 0.84 -40.10 -18.49
C LEU A 10 0.28 -39.22 -17.37
N ALA A 11 1.02 -39.08 -16.26
CA ALA A 11 0.66 -38.16 -15.19
C ALA A 11 1.01 -36.72 -15.61
N ILE A 12 0.00 -35.93 -15.96
CA ILE A 12 0.15 -34.49 -16.21
C ILE A 12 0.25 -33.80 -14.84
N ILE A 13 1.47 -33.45 -14.43
CA ILE A 13 1.70 -32.61 -13.24
C ILE A 13 1.43 -31.17 -13.66
N CYS A 14 0.24 -30.68 -13.35
CA CYS A 14 -0.12 -29.27 -13.51
C CYS A 14 0.42 -28.49 -12.30
N THR A 15 1.61 -27.90 -12.42
CA THR A 15 2.11 -26.96 -11.41
C THR A 15 1.32 -25.66 -11.52
N ALA A 16 0.32 -25.47 -10.66
CA ALA A 16 -0.33 -24.18 -10.51
C ALA A 16 0.70 -23.16 -10.00
N LEU A 17 0.96 -22.10 -10.78
CA LEU A 17 1.76 -20.97 -10.33
C LEU A 17 1.07 -20.35 -9.10
N PRO A 18 1.81 -19.97 -8.04
CA PRO A 18 1.22 -19.25 -6.93
C PRO A 18 0.63 -17.94 -7.47
N LYS A 19 -0.70 -17.84 -7.41
CA LYS A 19 -1.40 -16.60 -7.65
C LYS A 19 -1.06 -15.71 -6.46
N VAL A 20 -0.13 -14.77 -6.64
CA VAL A 20 0.05 -13.67 -5.68
C VAL A 20 -1.28 -12.94 -5.66
N ALA A 21 -2.12 -13.27 -4.67
CA ALA A 21 -3.38 -12.60 -4.45
C ALA A 21 -3.02 -11.21 -3.91
N GLY A 22 -2.73 -10.27 -4.80
CA GLY A 22 -2.81 -8.86 -4.45
C GLY A 22 -4.25 -8.64 -4.03
N GLU A 23 -4.46 -8.35 -2.75
CA GLU A 23 -5.79 -8.19 -2.18
C GLU A 23 -6.60 -7.17 -3.00
N ARG A 24 -7.91 -7.42 -3.13
CA ARG A 24 -8.78 -6.54 -3.91
C ARG A 24 -8.73 -5.14 -3.29
N PRO A 25 -8.69 -4.07 -4.10
CA PRO A 25 -8.74 -2.72 -3.55
C PRO A 25 -9.92 -2.53 -2.60
N ILE A 26 -9.65 -1.98 -1.43
CA ILE A 26 -10.63 -1.65 -0.40
C ILE A 26 -10.93 -0.15 -0.41
N PRO A 27 -12.17 0.27 -0.12
CA PRO A 27 -12.49 1.68 0.06
C PRO A 27 -11.98 2.17 1.41
N ILE A 28 -11.30 3.31 1.41
CA ILE A 28 -10.92 4.05 2.61
C ILE A 28 -11.40 5.50 2.48
N ASN A 29 -11.63 6.17 3.60
CA ASN A 29 -11.93 7.60 3.65
C ASN A 29 -10.62 8.35 3.92
N LEU A 30 -10.05 9.01 2.90
CA LEU A 30 -8.80 9.74 3.04
C LEU A 30 -9.07 11.24 3.16
N GLN A 31 -8.40 11.87 4.12
CA GLN A 31 -8.32 13.32 4.28
C GLN A 31 -6.85 13.77 4.25
N VAL A 32 -6.58 14.86 3.54
CA VAL A 32 -5.26 15.50 3.49
C VAL A 32 -5.44 16.99 3.72
N SER A 33 -4.75 17.53 4.72
CA SER A 33 -4.81 18.95 5.06
C SER A 33 -3.49 19.46 5.63
N ALA A 34 -3.14 20.71 5.31
CA ALA A 34 -1.98 21.39 5.89
C ALA A 34 -2.41 22.72 6.51
N SER A 35 -2.14 22.97 7.78
CA SER A 35 -2.43 24.23 8.48
C SER A 35 -3.88 24.71 8.29
N GLY A 36 -4.83 23.78 8.31
CA GLY A 36 -6.26 24.04 8.07
C GLY A 36 -6.67 24.22 6.60
N LYS A 37 -5.72 24.23 5.66
CA LYS A 37 -6.00 24.19 4.23
C LYS A 37 -6.30 22.75 3.81
N HIS A 38 -7.48 22.56 3.23
CA HIS A 38 -7.89 21.28 2.64
C HIS A 38 -7.18 21.04 1.31
N ILE A 39 -6.51 19.89 1.17
CA ILE A 39 -5.87 19.43 -0.08
C ILE A 39 -6.76 18.38 -0.75
N PHE A 40 -7.20 17.38 0.01
CA PHE A 40 -8.02 16.29 -0.48
C PHE A 40 -8.95 15.75 0.61
N SER A 41 -10.16 15.35 0.21
CA SER A 41 -11.05 14.52 1.02
C SER A 41 -11.92 13.67 0.11
N GLY A 42 -11.97 12.37 0.36
CA GLY A 42 -12.87 11.48 -0.36
C GLY A 42 -12.52 10.01 -0.23
N ILE A 43 -13.36 9.19 -0.87
CA ILE A 43 -13.14 7.75 -0.93
C ILE A 43 -12.05 7.42 -1.96
N VAL A 44 -11.07 6.65 -1.51
CA VAL A 44 -9.99 6.10 -2.32
C VAL A 44 -10.11 4.58 -2.29
N LEU A 45 -10.00 3.93 -3.45
CA LEU A 45 -9.85 2.49 -3.54
C LEU A 45 -8.36 2.19 -3.57
N THR A 46 -7.85 1.46 -2.57
CA THR A 46 -6.42 1.18 -2.46
C THR A 46 -6.14 -0.26 -2.06
N LYS A 47 -4.93 -0.73 -2.34
CA LYS A 47 -4.37 -2.04 -1.96
C LYS A 47 -2.87 -1.91 -1.78
N GLY A 48 -2.24 -2.92 -1.20
CA GLY A 48 -0.78 -3.01 -1.15
C GLY A 48 -0.16 -2.97 -2.55
N ARG A 49 0.91 -2.17 -2.69
CA ARG A 49 1.60 -1.92 -3.96
C ARG A 49 2.96 -1.28 -3.72
N ASP A 50 3.76 -1.20 -4.77
CA ASP A 50 4.91 -0.31 -4.78
C ASP A 50 4.44 1.15 -4.89
N VAL A 51 5.13 2.02 -4.17
CA VAL A 51 4.97 3.47 -4.17
C VAL A 51 6.26 4.10 -4.65
N THR A 52 6.13 5.14 -5.47
CA THR A 52 7.25 5.92 -6.01
C THR A 52 7.12 7.36 -5.54
N THR A 53 8.18 7.89 -4.94
CA THR A 53 8.35 9.32 -4.67
C THR A 53 9.53 9.85 -5.50
N ALA A 54 9.64 11.16 -5.66
CA ALA A 54 10.71 11.76 -6.46
C ALA A 54 12.07 11.62 -5.78
N THR A 55 12.11 11.88 -4.47
CA THR A 55 13.33 11.82 -3.65
C THR A 55 13.65 10.39 -3.21
N GLY A 56 12.65 9.65 -2.73
CA GLY A 56 12.83 8.33 -2.13
C GLY A 56 12.83 7.16 -3.12
N GLY A 57 12.51 7.36 -4.40
CA GLY A 57 12.51 6.28 -5.38
C GLY A 57 11.30 5.34 -5.25
N THR A 58 11.42 4.10 -5.76
CA THR A 58 10.31 3.12 -5.81
C THR A 58 10.53 1.99 -4.84
N HIS A 59 9.60 1.81 -3.89
CA HIS A 59 9.69 0.81 -2.84
C HIS A 59 8.35 0.13 -2.58
N LYS A 60 8.41 -1.11 -2.06
CA LYS A 60 7.26 -1.85 -1.59
C LYS A 60 6.57 -1.07 -0.48
N CYS A 61 5.25 -0.97 -0.53
CA CYS A 61 4.44 -0.28 0.46
C CYS A 61 3.10 -1.01 0.63
N ASP A 62 3.18 -2.23 1.15
CA ASP A 62 2.08 -3.19 1.19
C ASP A 62 1.75 -3.69 2.60
N GLY A 63 2.24 -3.01 3.64
CA GLY A 63 1.96 -3.37 5.03
C GLY A 63 2.87 -4.47 5.56
N THR A 64 3.58 -5.22 4.70
CA THR A 64 4.57 -6.22 5.16
C THR A 64 5.94 -5.63 5.47
N ASN A 65 6.08 -4.32 5.24
CA ASN A 65 7.28 -3.54 5.48
C ASN A 65 7.80 -3.73 6.91
N ASN A 66 9.08 -4.03 7.03
CA ASN A 66 9.79 -4.32 8.27
C ASN A 66 9.10 -5.42 9.12
N GLY A 67 8.43 -6.36 8.47
CA GLY A 67 7.71 -7.46 9.13
C GLY A 67 6.49 -7.03 9.94
N ALA A 68 5.94 -5.82 9.71
CA ALA A 68 4.83 -5.28 10.50
C ALA A 68 3.57 -6.15 10.42
N ASN A 69 3.27 -6.71 9.23
CA ASN A 69 2.14 -7.61 9.02
C ASN A 69 2.55 -8.86 8.24
N PRO A 70 1.89 -10.01 8.47
CA PRO A 70 2.26 -11.28 7.84
C PRO A 70 1.82 -11.41 6.38
N LYS A 71 0.97 -10.50 5.89
CA LYS A 71 0.42 -10.53 4.53
C LYS A 71 0.33 -9.12 3.93
N PRO A 72 0.39 -8.99 2.60
CA PRO A 72 0.19 -7.71 1.92
C PRO A 72 -1.24 -7.20 2.04
N GLY A 73 -1.39 -5.91 2.36
CA GLY A 73 -2.64 -5.19 2.51
C GLY A 73 -2.53 -3.71 2.12
N ALA A 74 -3.65 -3.00 2.12
CA ALA A 74 -3.65 -1.55 1.88
C ALA A 74 -2.96 -0.79 3.01
N THR A 75 -2.32 0.34 2.69
CA THR A 75 -1.60 1.18 3.66
C THR A 75 -1.96 2.66 3.50
N PRO A 76 -1.72 3.51 4.53
CA PRO A 76 -1.90 4.95 4.38
C PRO A 76 -1.11 5.58 3.22
N THR A 77 0.13 5.12 2.99
CA THR A 77 0.96 5.64 1.91
C THR A 77 0.52 5.11 0.54
N SER A 78 0.06 3.85 0.43
CA SER A 78 -0.57 3.36 -0.81
C SER A 78 -1.84 4.14 -1.14
N ALA A 79 -2.64 4.46 -0.12
CA ALA A 79 -3.85 5.27 -0.25
C ALA A 79 -3.54 6.69 -0.73
N LEU A 80 -2.50 7.32 -0.17
CA LEU A 80 -2.02 8.63 -0.61
C LEU A 80 -1.58 8.59 -2.08
N ALA A 81 -0.81 7.58 -2.47
CA ALA A 81 -0.36 7.41 -3.85
C ALA A 81 -1.52 7.19 -4.85
N ASP A 82 -2.55 6.44 -4.46
CA ASP A 82 -3.75 6.25 -5.28
C ASP A 82 -4.58 7.55 -5.40
N ALA A 83 -4.67 8.34 -4.33
CA ALA A 83 -5.33 9.64 -4.35
C ALA A 83 -4.59 10.66 -5.22
N ALA A 84 -3.27 10.76 -5.05
CA ALA A 84 -2.36 11.60 -5.83
C ALA A 84 -2.55 11.33 -7.33
N LYS A 85 -2.48 10.06 -7.73
CA LYS A 85 -2.71 9.63 -9.11
C LYS A 85 -4.11 9.94 -9.62
N LYS A 86 -5.15 9.74 -8.80
CA LYS A 86 -6.55 9.94 -9.19
C LYS A 86 -6.89 11.42 -9.40
N VAL A 87 -6.31 12.31 -8.60
CA VAL A 87 -6.68 13.73 -8.54
C VAL A 87 -5.67 14.63 -9.25
N GLY A 88 -4.44 14.16 -9.46
CA GLY A 88 -3.39 14.90 -10.15
C GLY A 88 -2.63 15.87 -9.23
N PHE A 89 -2.42 15.50 -7.96
CA PHE A 89 -1.46 16.18 -7.09
C PHE A 89 -0.23 15.30 -6.88
N ASP A 90 0.91 15.91 -6.60
CA ASP A 90 2.16 15.21 -6.29
C ASP A 90 2.37 15.12 -4.78
N PHE A 91 3.19 14.16 -4.35
CA PHE A 91 3.70 14.06 -3.00
C PHE A 91 5.13 13.53 -3.05
N ASP A 92 5.93 13.84 -2.04
CA ASP A 92 7.32 13.42 -1.97
C ASP A 92 7.71 13.04 -0.54
N GLY A 93 8.74 12.22 -0.44
CA GLY A 93 9.30 11.75 0.80
C GLY A 93 10.57 10.94 0.57
N GLU A 94 11.46 10.98 1.56
CA GLU A 94 12.69 10.20 1.57
C GLU A 94 12.42 8.78 2.08
N TRP A 95 13.07 7.79 1.49
CA TRP A 95 12.98 6.40 1.91
C TRP A 95 14.04 6.09 2.97
N PHE A 96 13.64 5.42 4.04
CA PHE A 96 14.54 4.96 5.10
C PHE A 96 14.55 3.43 5.16
N ASP A 97 15.67 2.83 4.74
CA ASP A 97 15.82 1.36 4.69
C ASP A 97 15.65 0.70 6.07
N GLU A 98 16.08 1.35 7.15
CA GLU A 98 15.96 0.76 8.50
C GLU A 98 14.51 0.63 8.97
N PHE A 99 13.60 1.44 8.43
CA PHE A 99 12.18 1.40 8.73
C PHE A 99 11.35 0.70 7.65
N GLU A 100 11.95 0.46 6.48
CA GLU A 100 11.26 0.15 5.23
C GLU A 100 10.06 1.08 5.00
N ASP A 101 10.24 2.40 5.15
CA ASP A 101 9.15 3.37 5.02
C ASP A 101 9.61 4.71 4.43
N PHE A 102 8.65 5.49 3.95
CA PHE A 102 8.85 6.86 3.50
C PHE A 102 8.57 7.86 4.63
N PHE A 103 9.50 8.78 4.86
CA PHE A 103 9.22 10.01 5.59
C PHE A 103 8.63 11.04 4.63
N ILE A 104 7.30 11.19 4.65
CA ILE A 104 6.59 12.09 3.74
C ILE A 104 6.81 13.54 4.16
N THR A 105 7.42 14.32 3.28
CA THR A 105 7.79 15.73 3.53
C THR A 105 7.00 16.71 2.68
N GLU A 106 6.34 16.26 1.62
CA GLU A 106 5.53 17.12 0.76
C GLU A 106 4.25 16.41 0.30
N ILE A 107 3.11 17.10 0.37
CA ILE A 107 1.87 16.67 -0.28
C ILE A 107 1.20 17.89 -0.91
N GLY A 108 0.87 17.80 -2.20
CA GLY A 108 0.18 18.85 -2.94
C GLY A 108 0.92 20.19 -2.97
N GLY A 109 2.26 20.15 -3.02
CA GLY A 109 3.12 21.33 -2.98
C GLY A 109 3.27 22.00 -1.61
N VAL A 110 2.84 21.33 -0.53
CA VAL A 110 3.02 21.82 0.83
C VAL A 110 4.04 20.97 1.57
N THR A 111 5.15 21.61 1.97
CA THR A 111 6.28 20.99 2.66
C THR A 111 6.15 21.13 4.18
N CYS A 112 6.15 20.02 4.90
CA CYS A 112 6.08 19.94 6.36
C CYS A 112 6.33 18.50 6.84
N ASP A 113 6.44 18.30 8.16
CA ASP A 113 6.47 16.96 8.75
C ASP A 113 5.04 16.39 8.80
N TRP A 114 4.68 15.60 7.78
CA TRP A 114 3.34 15.06 7.65
C TRP A 114 3.07 13.92 8.65
N LEU A 115 2.05 14.09 9.47
CA LEU A 115 1.61 13.09 10.43
C LEU A 115 0.43 12.29 9.88
N VAL A 116 0.48 10.97 10.01
CA VAL A 116 -0.59 10.08 9.58
C VAL A 116 -1.39 9.53 10.77
N ARG A 117 -2.72 9.50 10.62
CA ARG A 117 -3.65 8.94 11.60
C ARG A 117 -4.56 7.90 10.96
N ARG A 118 -4.87 6.85 11.71
CA ARG A 118 -5.90 5.87 11.39
C ARG A 118 -7.03 6.01 12.42
N ASN A 119 -8.25 6.25 11.96
CA ASN A 119 -9.44 6.44 12.77
C ASN A 119 -9.26 7.49 13.90
N GLY A 120 -8.54 8.58 13.59
CA GLY A 120 -8.28 9.68 14.51
C GLY A 120 -7.09 9.45 15.46
N VAL A 121 -6.47 8.27 15.46
CA VAL A 121 -5.33 7.93 16.31
C VAL A 121 -4.04 8.06 15.50
N LEU A 122 -3.02 8.73 16.07
CA LEU A 122 -1.68 8.80 15.47
C LEU A 122 -1.09 7.40 15.37
N THR A 123 -0.48 7.07 14.25
CA THR A 123 0.12 5.74 14.09
C THR A 123 1.47 5.67 14.79
N ASP A 124 1.76 4.55 15.45
CA ASP A 124 3.07 4.29 16.05
C ASP A 124 4.07 3.68 15.04
N LEU A 125 3.58 3.33 13.84
CA LEU A 125 4.35 2.82 12.71
C LEU A 125 4.24 3.78 11.53
N GLY A 126 5.14 3.64 10.56
CA GLY A 126 5.14 4.43 9.34
C GLY A 126 3.99 4.09 8.38
N GLY A 127 3.81 4.94 7.37
CA GLY A 127 2.68 4.88 6.45
C GLY A 127 2.67 3.69 5.50
N CYS A 128 3.80 2.99 5.31
CA CYS A 128 3.89 1.73 4.55
C CYS A 128 3.73 0.49 5.42
N GLN A 129 3.78 0.62 6.74
CA GLN A 129 3.69 -0.49 7.69
C GLN A 129 2.27 -0.68 8.25
N VAL A 130 1.48 0.39 8.36
CA VAL A 130 0.12 0.32 8.90
C VAL A 130 -0.82 -0.34 7.89
N GLU A 131 -1.37 -1.50 8.24
CA GLU A 131 -2.43 -2.16 7.46
C GLU A 131 -3.77 -1.45 7.71
N LEU A 132 -4.54 -1.27 6.64
CA LEU A 132 -5.87 -0.65 6.65
C LEU A 132 -6.97 -1.68 6.41
N ASP A 133 -8.10 -1.43 7.04
CA ASP A 133 -9.35 -2.14 6.82
C ASP A 133 -10.33 -1.30 5.97
N SER A 134 -11.25 -1.99 5.30
CA SER A 134 -12.27 -1.32 4.49
C SER A 134 -13.12 -0.40 5.35
N GLY A 135 -13.22 0.87 4.96
CA GLY A 135 -14.00 1.90 5.63
C GLY A 135 -13.21 2.76 6.60
N ASP A 136 -11.94 2.43 6.88
CA ASP A 136 -11.09 3.23 7.75
C ASP A 136 -11.00 4.70 7.31
N HIS A 137 -10.89 5.58 8.30
CA HIS A 137 -10.59 6.98 8.08
C HIS A 137 -9.09 7.23 8.26
N VAL A 138 -8.42 7.63 7.19
CA VAL A 138 -7.00 7.98 7.20
C VAL A 138 -6.87 9.48 7.03
N SER A 139 -6.08 10.12 7.90
CA SER A 139 -5.73 11.53 7.71
C SER A 139 -4.23 11.76 7.68
N TRP A 140 -3.79 12.51 6.66
CA TRP A 140 -2.47 13.13 6.60
C TRP A 140 -2.62 14.59 6.98
N ALA A 141 -1.90 15.01 8.02
CA ALA A 141 -1.99 16.37 8.50
C ALA A 141 -0.65 16.94 8.95
N CYS A 142 -0.47 18.20 8.54
CA CYS A 142 0.28 19.23 9.21
C CYS A 142 -0.59 20.51 9.14
#